data_AF-A0A7S0CUS1-F1
#
_entry.id   AF-A0A7S0CUS1-F1
#
_cell.length_a   1.000
_cell.length_b   1.000
_cell.length_c   1.000
_cell.angle_alpha   90.00
_cell.angle_beta   90.00
_cell.angle_gamma   90.00
#
_symmetry.space_group_name_H-M   'P 1'
#
loop_
_entity.id
_entity.type
_entity.pdbx_description
1 polymer ?
#
loop_
_entity_poly.entity_id
_entity_poly.type
_entity_poly.pdbx_seq_one_letter_code
_entity_poly.pdbx_strand_id
1 'polypeptide(L)'
;QGEKALELVQEAARSGGMVLLKNLHLVTTWLPNLEKLLKSLGPTAHDDFRVWLTTEPHGNFPSILLQQSLKVSFEAPPGIRENLLRTYSTWSPAYISQGSK
;
A
#
# COMPACT_ATOMS: atom_id res chain seq x y z
N GLN A 1 -6.52 -4.47 16.23
CA GLN A 1 -6.70 -3.92 14.86
C GLN A 1 -6.61 -5.02 13.79
N GLY A 2 -5.66 -5.96 13.90
CA GLY A 2 -5.49 -7.04 12.91
C GLY A 2 -6.74 -7.88 12.64
N GLU A 3 -7.50 -8.32 13.65
CA GLU A 3 -8.71 -9.14 13.42
C GLU A 3 -9.80 -8.41 12.65
N LYS A 4 -10.08 -7.15 13.02
CA LYS A 4 -11.05 -6.32 12.29
C LYS A 4 -10.63 -6.07 10.83
N ALA A 5 -9.32 -6.01 10.55
CA ALA A 5 -8.83 -5.94 9.18
C ALA A 5 -9.10 -7.24 8.40
N LEU A 6 -8.98 -8.42 9.02
CA LEU A 6 -9.32 -9.70 8.40
C LEU A 6 -10.82 -9.79 8.09
N GLU A 7 -11.68 -9.35 9.00
CA GLU A 7 -13.13 -9.30 8.80
C GLU A 7 -13.49 -8.39 7.61
N LEU A 8 -12.90 -7.20 7.52
CA LEU A 8 -13.12 -6.27 6.40
C LEU A 8 -12.68 -6.87 5.06
N VAL A 9 -11.56 -7.60 5.05
CA VAL A 9 -11.08 -8.31 3.86
C VAL A 9 -12.04 -9.42 3.45
N GLN A 10 -12.59 -10.18 4.41
CA GLN A 10 -13.60 -11.21 4.12
C GLN A 10 -14.89 -10.61 3.55
N GLU A 11 -15.36 -9.53 4.16
CA GLU A 11 -16.60 -8.89 3.71
C GLU A 11 -16.44 -8.25 2.33
N ALA A 12 -15.29 -7.61 2.07
CA ALA A 12 -14.96 -7.09 0.76
C ALA A 12 -14.81 -8.20 -0.28
N ALA A 13 -14.28 -9.37 0.09
CA ALA A 13 -14.18 -10.51 -0.82
C ALA A 13 -15.55 -11.07 -1.22
N ARG A 14 -16.57 -10.96 -0.35
CA ARG A 14 -17.96 -11.36 -0.66
C ARG A 14 -18.70 -10.31 -1.50
N SER A 15 -18.51 -9.04 -1.18
CA SER A 15 -19.24 -7.92 -1.78
C SER A 15 -18.59 -7.31 -3.03
N GLY A 16 -17.34 -7.69 -3.36
CA GLY A 16 -16.58 -7.09 -4.46
C GLY A 16 -15.92 -5.75 -4.09
N GLY A 17 -15.69 -5.50 -2.80
CA GLY A 17 -15.12 -4.25 -2.31
C GLY A 17 -13.61 -4.13 -2.52
N MET A 18 -13.10 -2.91 -2.32
CA MET A 18 -11.67 -2.62 -2.31
C MET A 18 -11.19 -2.37 -0.88
N VAL A 19 -10.09 -3.02 -0.47
CA VAL A 19 -9.48 -2.83 0.86
C VAL A 19 -8.05 -2.32 0.69
N LEU A 20 -7.70 -1.25 1.42
CA LEU A 20 -6.35 -0.69 1.48
C LEU A 20 -5.76 -0.91 2.89
N LEU A 21 -4.74 -1.78 2.97
CA LEU A 21 -3.99 -2.03 4.19
C LEU A 21 -2.69 -1.22 4.16
N LYS A 22 -2.50 -0.34 5.15
CA LYS A 22 -1.36 0.57 5.24
C LYS A 22 -0.33 0.11 6.26
N ASN A 23 0.93 0.50 6.03
CA ASN A 23 2.04 0.37 6.98
C ASN A 23 2.29 -1.07 7.47
N LEU A 24 2.22 -2.04 6.55
CA LEU A 24 2.35 -3.46 6.89
C LEU A 24 3.71 -3.85 7.48
N HIS A 25 4.77 -3.07 7.24
CA HIS A 25 6.09 -3.24 7.83
C HIS A 25 6.08 -3.14 9.37
N LEU A 26 5.08 -2.49 9.97
CA LEU A 26 4.95 -2.38 11.44
C LEU A 26 4.29 -3.63 12.07
N VAL A 27 3.65 -4.48 11.27
CA VAL A 27 2.82 -5.61 11.74
C VAL A 27 3.24 -6.94 11.10
N THR A 28 4.55 -7.14 10.96
CA THR A 28 5.14 -8.31 10.28
C THR A 28 4.72 -9.66 10.87
N THR A 29 4.50 -9.73 12.18
CA THR A 29 4.03 -10.94 12.87
C THR A 29 2.58 -11.32 12.54
N TRP A 30 1.77 -10.37 12.09
CA TRP A 30 0.36 -10.60 11.73
C TRP A 30 0.17 -10.97 10.25
N LEU A 31 1.12 -10.63 9.38
CA LEU A 31 1.05 -10.90 7.94
C LEU A 31 0.81 -12.37 7.56
N PRO A 32 1.35 -13.39 8.26
CA PRO A 32 1.03 -14.78 7.98
C PRO A 32 -0.46 -15.12 8.11
N ASN A 33 -1.19 -14.40 8.98
CA ASN A 33 -2.64 -14.59 9.13
C ASN A 33 -3.41 -14.01 7.93
N LEU A 34 -2.99 -12.83 7.45
CA LEU A 34 -3.52 -12.22 6.24
C LEU A 34 -3.25 -13.11 5.01
N GLU A 35 -2.05 -13.67 4.89
CA GLU A 35 -1.69 -14.57 3.80
C GLU A 35 -2.59 -15.82 3.77
N LYS A 36 -2.78 -16.48 4.91
CA LYS A 36 -3.69 -17.63 5.03
C LYS A 36 -5.11 -17.28 4.61
N LEU A 37 -5.58 -16.09 5.00
CA LEU A 37 -6.91 -15.63 4.61
C LEU A 37 -7.03 -15.43 3.10
N LEU A 38 -6.09 -14.69 2.48
CA LEU A 38 -6.10 -14.42 1.04
C LEU A 38 -6.03 -15.72 0.23
N LYS A 39 -5.23 -16.69 0.68
CA LYS A 39 -5.15 -18.01 0.05
C LYS A 39 -6.45 -18.81 0.13
N SER A 40 -7.17 -18.70 1.25
CA SER A 40 -8.49 -19.32 1.44
C SER A 40 -9.56 -18.69 0.54
N LEU A 41 -9.50 -17.36 0.35
CA LEU A 41 -10.47 -16.62 -0.44
C LEU A 41 -10.29 -16.76 -1.96
N GLY A 42 -9.09 -17.10 -2.44
CA GLY A 42 -8.74 -17.10 -3.88
C GLY A 42 -9.80 -17.66 -4.84
N PRO A 43 -10.36 -18.86 -4.63
CA PRO A 43 -11.34 -19.46 -5.54
C PRO A 43 -12.79 -18.99 -5.31
N THR A 44 -13.09 -18.30 -4.21
CA THR A 44 -14.46 -17.89 -3.82
C THR A 44 -14.66 -16.39 -3.74
N ALA A 45 -13.60 -15.61 -3.97
CA ALA A 45 -13.65 -14.16 -3.98
C ALA A 45 -14.42 -13.63 -5.20
N HIS A 46 -15.12 -12.52 -5.00
CA HIS A 46 -15.81 -11.78 -6.05
C HIS A 46 -14.83 -11.22 -7.10
N ASP A 47 -15.23 -11.16 -8.37
CA ASP A 47 -14.35 -10.74 -9.48
C ASP A 47 -13.80 -9.30 -9.32
N ASP A 48 -14.62 -8.40 -8.79
CA ASP A 48 -14.25 -6.99 -8.51
C ASP A 48 -13.45 -6.79 -7.22
N PHE A 49 -13.24 -7.84 -6.42
CA PHE A 49 -12.49 -7.73 -5.18
C PHE A 49 -11.04 -7.32 -5.45
N ARG A 50 -10.55 -6.29 -4.75
CA ARG A 50 -9.16 -5.83 -4.83
C ARG A 50 -8.60 -5.52 -3.45
N VAL A 51 -7.36 -5.96 -3.21
CA VAL A 51 -6.62 -5.65 -1.99
C VAL A 51 -5.35 -4.89 -2.35
N TRP A 52 -5.18 -3.72 -1.75
CA TRP A 52 -4.02 -2.86 -1.89
C TRP A 52 -3.22 -2.88 -0.61
N LEU A 53 -1.92 -3.06 -0.73
CA LEU A 53 -0.99 -3.17 0.40
C LEU A 53 0.06 -2.06 0.28
N THR A 54 0.30 -1.31 1.35
CA THR A 54 1.45 -0.40 1.44
C THR A 54 2.42 -0.87 2.50
N THR A 55 3.70 -0.97 2.12
CA THR A 55 4.78 -1.40 3.00
C THR A 55 6.08 -0.73 2.62
N GLU A 56 6.98 -0.63 3.59
CA GLU A 56 8.39 -0.32 3.35
C GLU A 56 9.18 -1.64 3.27
N PRO A 57 10.39 -1.63 2.67
CA PRO A 57 11.27 -2.81 2.67
C PRO A 57 11.58 -3.26 4.10
N HIS A 58 11.28 -4.53 4.41
CA HIS A 58 11.52 -5.10 5.74
C HIS A 58 11.95 -6.57 5.62
N GLY A 59 13.01 -6.97 6.33
CA GLY A 59 13.60 -8.31 6.22
C GLY A 59 12.67 -9.46 6.63
N ASN A 60 11.80 -9.22 7.62
CA ASN A 60 10.82 -10.21 8.10
C ASN A 60 9.49 -10.20 7.32
N PHE A 61 9.41 -9.53 6.18
CA PHE A 61 8.18 -9.53 5.38
C PHE A 61 8.02 -10.90 4.68
N PRO A 62 6.84 -11.52 4.73
CA PRO A 62 6.62 -12.86 4.17
C PRO A 62 6.87 -12.89 2.66
N SER A 63 7.82 -13.74 2.26
CA SER A 63 8.23 -13.91 0.86
C SER A 63 7.11 -14.45 -0.03
N ILE A 64 6.22 -15.28 0.53
CA ILE A 64 5.09 -15.85 -0.20
C ILE A 64 4.10 -14.74 -0.60
N LEU A 65 3.74 -13.86 0.35
CA LEU A 65 2.88 -12.72 0.06
C LEU A 65 3.49 -11.80 -1.01
N LEU A 66 4.82 -11.64 -1.01
CA LEU A 66 5.53 -10.91 -2.07
C LEU A 66 5.44 -11.63 -3.42
N GLN A 67 5.60 -12.95 -3.46
CA GLN A 67 5.55 -13.71 -4.72
C GLN A 67 4.15 -13.67 -5.36
N GLN A 68 3.10 -13.62 -4.53
CA GLN A 68 1.72 -13.63 -4.99
C GLN A 68 1.14 -12.24 -5.28
N SER A 69 1.90 -11.17 -5.02
CA SER A 69 1.44 -9.78 -5.20
C SER A 69 2.10 -9.09 -6.38
N LEU A 70 1.36 -8.16 -6.98
CA LEU A 70 1.92 -7.19 -7.90
C LEU A 70 2.67 -6.12 -7.10
N LYS A 71 3.95 -5.91 -7.42
CA LYS A 71 4.82 -4.98 -6.71
C LYS A 71 5.01 -3.71 -7.52
N VAL A 72 4.82 -2.57 -6.87
CA VAL A 72 5.11 -1.25 -7.43
C VAL A 72 5.98 -0.51 -6.42
N SER A 73 7.20 -0.14 -6.81
CA SER A 73 8.06 0.74 -6.02
C SER A 73 7.81 2.19 -6.41
N PHE A 74 7.64 3.06 -5.42
CA PHE A 74 7.49 4.49 -5.62
C PHE A 74 8.78 5.18 -5.16
N GLU A 75 9.75 5.27 -6.05
CA GLU A 75 11.03 5.92 -5.79
C GLU A 75 11.03 7.34 -6.37
N ALA A 76 11.72 8.27 -5.70
CA ALA A 76 11.92 9.59 -6.27
C ALA A 76 12.78 9.48 -7.54
N PRO A 77 12.48 10.28 -8.60
CA PRO A 77 13.28 10.26 -9.80
C PRO A 77 14.73 10.65 -9.47
N PRO A 78 15.73 9.94 -10.02
CA PRO A 78 17.12 10.28 -9.78
C PRO A 78 17.44 11.64 -10.44
N GLY A 79 17.92 12.61 -9.64
CA GLY A 79 18.42 13.89 -10.14
C GLY A 79 18.00 15.10 -9.31
N ILE A 80 18.98 15.95 -8.97
CA ILE A 80 18.76 17.20 -8.22
C ILE A 80 17.80 18.13 -8.97
N ARG A 81 17.93 18.21 -10.29
CA ARG A 81 17.07 19.06 -11.15
C ARG A 81 15.60 18.64 -11.09
N GLU A 82 15.31 17.35 -11.25
CA GLU A 82 13.94 16.85 -11.22
C GLU A 82 13.33 16.96 -9.82
N ASN A 83 14.13 16.77 -8.77
CA ASN A 83 13.71 17.02 -7.39
C ASN A 83 13.35 18.50 -7.17
N LEU A 84 14.16 19.43 -7.67
CA LEU A 84 13.88 20.87 -7.57
C LEU A 84 12.62 21.27 -8.34
N LEU A 85 12.43 20.74 -9.56
CA LEU A 85 11.23 20.99 -10.36
C LEU A 85 9.96 20.48 -9.68
N ARG A 86 10.00 19.31 -9.05
CA ARG A 86 8.88 18.78 -8.25
C ARG A 86 8.58 19.65 -7.03
N THR A 87 9.61 20.10 -6.32
CA THR A 87 9.42 21.02 -5.18
C THR A 87 8.77 22.33 -5.64
N TYR A 88 9.25 22.90 -6.75
CA TYR A 88 8.71 24.15 -7.29
C TYR A 88 7.27 24.00 -7.80
N SER A 89 6.92 22.88 -8.41
CA SER A 89 5.55 22.61 -8.87
C SER A 89 4.57 22.28 -7.74
N THR A 90 5.07 21.85 -6.58
CA THR A 90 4.25 21.62 -5.38
C THR A 90 3.87 22.95 -4.70
N TRP A 91 4.65 24.01 -4.91
CA TRP A 91 4.40 25.31 -4.32
C TRP A 91 3.35 26.09 -5.12
N SER A 92 2.45 26.76 -4.40
CA SER A 92 1.47 27.64 -5.06
C SER A 92 2.18 28.90 -5.60
N PRO A 93 1.68 29.49 -6.70
CA PRO A 93 2.23 30.75 -7.23
C PRO A 93 2.23 31.87 -6.19
N ALA A 94 1.24 31.88 -5.29
CA ALA A 94 1.14 32.81 -4.18
C ALA A 94 2.29 32.66 -3.17
N TYR A 95 2.63 31.42 -2.79
CA TYR A 95 3.74 31.12 -1.88
C TYR A 95 5.10 31.55 -2.47
N ILE A 96 5.30 31.33 -3.77
CA ILE A 96 6.51 31.75 -4.47
C ILE A 96 6.60 33.29 -4.55
N SER A 97 5.47 33.96 -4.81
CA SER A 97 5.42 35.42 -4.96
C SER A 97 5.63 36.18 -3.66
N GLN A 98 5.33 35.57 -2.51
CA GLN A 98 5.47 36.23 -1.21
C GLN A 98 6.93 36.40 -0.77
N GLY A 99 7.85 35.58 -1.32
CA GLY A 99 9.26 35.56 -0.93
C GLY A 99 9.43 35.14 0.53
N SER A 100 10.38 34.26 0.83
CA SER A 100 10.75 34.04 2.22
C SER A 100 11.30 35.36 2.77
N LYS A 101 10.54 36.03 3.63
CA LYS A 101 11.13 36.98 4.57
C LYS A 101 12.02 36.24 5.56
#